data_AF-B4D9V2-F1
#
_entry.id   AF-B4D9V2-F1
#
_cell.length_a   1.000
_cell.length_b   1.000
_cell.length_c   1.000
_cell.angle_alpha   90.00
_cell.angle_beta   90.00
_cell.angle_gamma   90.00
#
_symmetry.space_group_name_H-M   'P 1'
#
loop_
_entity.id
_entity.type
_entity.pdbx_description
1 polymer ?
#
loop_
_entity_poly.entity_id
_entity_poly.type
_entity_poly.pdbx_seq_one_letter_code
_entity_poly.pdbx_strand_id
1 'polypeptide(L)'
;MNLLLASISTGLTSRLRSLGRRLRSAVLMLAGILLAHHSFGATFTWNGGGANGNWSTPGNWSSGTAPTATGNNFVFGGTTNLSAVNDVVTATDTAFANTALTFASGAGSFTLSGNALTIGSGGGAGQVFVQQNSTSAQTISLNVNLSGGSGDRSIVFASGAGSLTLSGNINFSNDWLFPNATAGTLILSGANSGDGKAPTAGGITAGTNTMNAMMRNNVAGTNLVLGSDFALGNSGSGSAAAGTASLRGVVANQQVKVSTTNAEKILTGKAVDAIAHNNTYTGTSNLTIGNIYAVISNLDFIAPTTGRVTF
;
A
#
# COMPACT_ATOMS: atom_id res chain seq x y z
N MET A 1 -42.10 -44.70 -53.62
CA MET A 1 -40.65 -44.42 -53.54
C MET A 1 -40.29 -42.92 -53.61
N ASN A 2 -41.10 -42.04 -54.23
CA ASN A 2 -40.79 -40.60 -54.34
C ASN A 2 -41.04 -39.74 -53.09
N LEU A 3 -41.87 -40.18 -52.14
CA LEU A 3 -42.15 -39.42 -50.91
C LEU A 3 -41.05 -39.52 -49.84
N LEU A 4 -40.25 -40.59 -49.87
CA LEU A 4 -39.18 -40.81 -48.87
C LEU A 4 -37.95 -39.91 -49.15
N LEU A 5 -37.62 -39.66 -50.43
CA LEU A 5 -36.47 -38.86 -50.83
C LEU A 5 -36.63 -37.35 -50.56
N ALA A 6 -37.85 -36.81 -50.67
CA ALA A 6 -38.12 -35.39 -50.41
C ALA A 6 -38.04 -35.00 -48.92
N SER A 7 -38.44 -35.91 -48.02
CA SER A 7 -38.36 -35.73 -46.56
C SER A 7 -36.91 -35.69 -46.06
N ILE A 8 -36.03 -36.51 -46.64
CA ILE A 8 -34.61 -36.56 -46.26
C ILE A 8 -33.87 -35.28 -46.71
N SER A 9 -34.17 -34.76 -47.91
CA SER A 9 -33.56 -33.53 -48.46
C SER A 9 -33.93 -32.26 -47.65
N THR A 10 -35.18 -32.16 -47.20
CA THR A 10 -35.66 -31.03 -46.37
C THR A 10 -35.12 -31.09 -44.93
N GLY A 11 -34.95 -32.29 -44.37
CA GLY A 11 -34.32 -32.50 -43.06
C GLY A 11 -32.83 -32.15 -43.03
N LEU A 12 -32.08 -32.48 -44.09
CA LEU A 12 -30.64 -32.19 -44.16
C LEU A 12 -30.36 -30.69 -44.32
N THR A 13 -31.16 -30.00 -45.15
CA THR A 13 -31.02 -28.55 -45.39
C THR A 13 -31.40 -27.70 -44.17
N SER A 14 -32.40 -28.12 -43.37
CA SER A 14 -32.77 -27.44 -42.11
C SER A 14 -31.71 -27.63 -41.02
N ARG A 15 -31.13 -28.83 -40.89
CA ARG A 15 -30.03 -29.11 -39.95
C ARG A 15 -28.76 -28.33 -40.28
N LEU A 16 -28.37 -28.25 -41.55
CA LEU A 16 -27.21 -27.46 -42.00
C LEU A 16 -27.38 -25.95 -41.76
N ARG A 17 -28.59 -25.40 -41.98
CA ARG A 17 -28.90 -23.99 -41.67
C ARG A 17 -28.86 -23.71 -40.15
N SER A 18 -29.32 -24.65 -39.33
CA SER A 18 -29.27 -24.53 -37.86
C SER A 18 -27.84 -24.60 -37.31
N LEU A 19 -26.98 -25.42 -37.90
CA LEU A 19 -25.56 -25.55 -37.54
C LEU A 19 -24.79 -24.27 -37.91
N GLY A 20 -25.04 -23.71 -39.09
CA GLY A 20 -24.44 -22.44 -39.52
C GLY A 20 -24.84 -21.24 -38.66
N ARG A 21 -26.09 -21.18 -38.16
CA ARG A 21 -26.51 -20.15 -37.19
C ARG A 21 -25.81 -20.31 -35.84
N ARG A 22 -25.67 -21.55 -35.34
CA ARG A 22 -24.99 -21.84 -34.07
C ARG A 22 -23.49 -21.52 -34.13
N LEU A 23 -22.82 -21.83 -35.24
CA LEU A 23 -21.41 -21.47 -35.45
C LEU A 23 -21.21 -19.95 -35.53
N ARG A 24 -22.08 -19.21 -36.23
CA ARG A 24 -22.01 -17.74 -36.28
C ARG A 24 -22.21 -17.09 -34.92
N SER A 25 -23.15 -17.58 -34.12
CA SER A 25 -23.36 -17.12 -32.75
C SER A 25 -22.17 -17.42 -31.83
N ALA A 26 -21.57 -18.60 -31.95
CA ALA A 26 -20.37 -18.97 -31.19
C ALA A 26 -19.16 -18.09 -31.55
N VAL A 27 -18.94 -17.81 -32.84
CA VAL A 27 -17.84 -16.94 -33.31
C VAL A 27 -18.03 -15.49 -32.84
N LEU A 28 -19.26 -14.98 -32.82
CA LEU A 28 -19.56 -13.62 -32.31
C LEU A 28 -19.37 -13.52 -30.78
N MET A 29 -19.72 -14.55 -30.01
CA MET A 29 -19.44 -14.58 -28.56
C MET A 29 -17.93 -14.67 -28.28
N LEU A 30 -17.18 -15.49 -29.04
CA LEU A 30 -15.73 -15.61 -28.88
C LEU A 30 -15.00 -14.30 -29.22
N ALA A 31 -15.44 -13.60 -30.28
CA ALA A 31 -14.90 -12.28 -30.65
C ALA A 31 -15.22 -11.18 -29.62
N GLY A 32 -16.36 -11.27 -28.93
CA GLY A 32 -16.72 -10.36 -27.83
C GLY A 32 -15.86 -10.54 -26.57
N ILE A 33 -15.43 -11.78 -26.28
CA ILE A 33 -14.54 -12.08 -25.15
C ILE A 33 -13.09 -11.62 -25.43
N LEU A 34 -12.66 -11.67 -26.69
CA LEU A 34 -11.32 -11.21 -27.12
C LEU A 34 -11.17 -9.68 -27.16
N LEU A 35 -12.26 -8.91 -27.05
CA LEU A 35 -12.26 -7.44 -27.07
C LEU A 35 -12.45 -6.79 -25.69
N ALA A 36 -12.43 -7.57 -24.61
CA ALA A 36 -12.28 -7.02 -23.27
C ALA A 36 -10.89 -6.37 -23.15
N HIS A 37 -10.80 -5.11 -23.58
CA HIS A 37 -9.63 -4.26 -23.38
C HIS A 37 -9.47 -4.11 -21.87
N HIS A 38 -8.48 -4.80 -21.32
CA HIS A 38 -7.97 -4.47 -20.00
C HIS A 38 -7.33 -3.10 -20.17
N SER A 39 -7.97 -2.05 -19.65
CA SER A 39 -7.37 -0.72 -19.66
C SER A 39 -6.18 -0.76 -18.72
N PHE A 40 -4.97 -0.80 -19.27
CA PHE A 40 -3.76 -0.66 -18.47
C PHE A 40 -3.65 0.78 -17.98
N GLY A 41 -3.39 0.95 -16.69
CA GLY A 41 -3.11 2.25 -16.14
C GLY A 41 -1.88 2.90 -16.77
N ALA A 42 -2.00 4.16 -17.19
CA ALA A 42 -0.89 4.88 -17.80
C ALA A 42 0.15 5.28 -16.74
N THR A 43 1.43 5.30 -17.14
CA THR A 43 2.52 5.78 -16.28
C THR A 43 2.84 7.23 -16.62
N PHE A 44 2.73 8.11 -15.64
CA PHE A 44 3.05 9.52 -15.75
C PHE A 44 4.38 9.82 -15.04
N THR A 45 5.35 10.33 -15.79
CA THR A 45 6.67 10.66 -15.26
C THR A 45 6.77 12.17 -15.02
N TRP A 46 6.93 12.56 -13.76
CA TRP A 46 7.14 13.93 -13.34
C TRP A 46 8.57 14.38 -13.64
N ASN A 47 8.70 15.39 -14.49
CA ASN A 47 9.94 16.09 -14.77
C ASN A 47 10.04 17.45 -14.05
N GLY A 48 8.92 18.02 -13.60
CA GLY A 48 8.87 19.31 -12.91
C GLY A 48 9.17 20.53 -13.79
N GLY A 49 9.01 20.43 -15.11
CA GLY A 49 9.30 21.52 -16.06
C GLY A 49 8.17 22.54 -16.25
N GLY A 50 7.06 22.38 -15.53
CA GLY A 50 5.88 23.23 -15.65
C GLY A 50 6.00 24.57 -14.91
N ALA A 51 5.06 25.47 -15.18
CA ALA A 51 5.03 26.81 -14.60
C ALA A 51 4.77 26.84 -13.08
N ASN A 52 4.28 25.75 -12.49
CA ASN A 52 4.00 25.60 -11.07
C ASN A 52 4.09 24.12 -10.66
N GLY A 53 3.94 23.79 -9.38
CA GLY A 53 4.03 22.43 -8.85
C GLY A 53 2.74 21.58 -8.92
N ASN A 54 1.72 21.95 -9.69
CA ASN A 54 0.45 21.21 -9.71
C ASN A 54 0.50 19.99 -10.63
N TRP A 55 -0.20 18.91 -10.26
CA TRP A 55 -0.34 17.71 -11.10
C TRP A 55 -1.19 17.95 -12.33
N SER A 56 -2.12 18.90 -12.31
CA SER A 56 -2.88 19.33 -13.49
C SER A 56 -2.05 20.09 -14.54
N THR A 57 -0.86 20.57 -14.20
CA THR A 57 0.00 21.35 -15.12
C THR A 57 0.74 20.40 -16.08
N PRO A 58 0.42 20.38 -17.39
CA PRO A 58 0.97 19.39 -18.32
C PRO A 58 2.50 19.45 -18.48
N GLY A 59 3.09 20.63 -18.33
CA GLY A 59 4.54 20.84 -18.42
C GLY A 59 5.36 20.16 -17.32
N ASN A 60 4.73 19.69 -16.23
CA ASN A 60 5.40 18.91 -15.19
C ASN A 60 5.56 17.42 -15.55
N TRP A 61 4.94 16.97 -16.63
CA TRP A 61 4.95 15.58 -17.05
C TRP A 61 5.73 15.42 -18.34
N SER A 62 6.57 14.39 -18.43
CA SER A 62 7.45 14.17 -19.59
C SER A 62 6.70 13.95 -20.90
N SER A 63 5.44 13.49 -20.85
CA SER A 63 4.56 13.37 -22.02
C SER A 63 3.95 14.70 -22.48
N GLY A 64 4.14 15.78 -21.72
CA GLY A 64 3.48 17.08 -21.95
C GLY A 64 1.97 17.04 -21.72
N THR A 65 1.46 16.01 -21.05
CA THR A 65 0.03 15.81 -20.76
C THR A 65 -0.16 15.50 -19.28
N ALA A 66 -1.14 16.15 -18.64
CA ALA A 66 -1.48 15.90 -17.25
C ALA A 66 -2.25 14.56 -17.06
N PRO A 67 -2.13 13.90 -15.90
CA PRO A 67 -2.85 12.68 -15.60
C PRO A 67 -4.36 12.90 -15.48
N THR A 68 -5.11 11.85 -15.77
CA THR A 68 -6.53 11.76 -15.44
C THR A 68 -6.71 11.46 -13.95
N ALA A 69 -7.93 11.63 -13.45
CA ALA A 69 -8.23 11.53 -12.02
C ALA A 69 -7.95 10.14 -11.40
N THR A 70 -8.04 9.07 -12.19
CA THR A 70 -7.94 7.71 -11.70
C THR A 70 -7.16 6.81 -12.64
N GLY A 71 -6.58 5.75 -12.09
CA GLY A 71 -6.08 4.64 -12.90
C GLY A 71 -4.63 4.77 -13.35
N ASN A 72 -3.86 5.71 -12.78
CA ASN A 72 -2.52 6.03 -13.24
C ASN A 72 -1.46 5.63 -12.21
N ASN A 73 -0.22 5.50 -12.68
CA ASN A 73 0.97 5.35 -11.84
C ASN A 73 1.89 6.53 -12.05
N PHE A 74 2.68 6.86 -11.02
CA PHE A 74 3.47 8.08 -11.01
C PHE A 74 4.94 7.79 -10.74
N VAL A 75 5.80 8.32 -11.60
CA VAL A 75 7.25 8.28 -11.45
C VAL A 75 7.77 9.69 -11.25
N PHE A 76 8.28 9.98 -10.07
CA PHE A 76 8.93 11.25 -9.74
C PHE A 76 10.42 11.14 -10.06
N GLY A 77 10.86 11.76 -11.16
CA GLY A 77 12.25 11.70 -11.63
C GLY A 77 12.96 13.05 -11.79
N GLY A 78 12.22 14.16 -11.73
CA GLY A 78 12.77 15.50 -11.87
C GLY A 78 13.52 16.02 -10.63
N THR A 79 14.14 17.19 -10.79
CA THR A 79 14.84 17.93 -9.71
C THR A 79 14.25 19.32 -9.47
N THR A 80 13.21 19.70 -10.22
CA THR A 80 12.47 20.97 -10.09
C THR A 80 11.02 20.71 -9.70
N ASN A 81 10.32 21.77 -9.26
CA ASN A 81 8.94 21.70 -8.72
C ASN A 81 8.77 20.55 -7.70
N LEU A 82 9.70 20.49 -6.74
CA LEU A 82 9.78 19.41 -5.75
C LEU A 82 8.64 19.42 -4.74
N SER A 83 7.97 20.56 -4.55
CA SER A 83 6.68 20.65 -3.86
C SER A 83 5.56 20.33 -4.85
N ALA A 84 5.31 19.04 -5.10
CA ALA A 84 4.33 18.59 -6.07
C ALA A 84 2.94 18.45 -5.41
N VAL A 85 1.98 19.23 -5.90
CA VAL A 85 0.62 19.31 -5.37
C VAL A 85 -0.32 18.51 -6.27
N ASN A 86 -0.83 17.39 -5.74
CA ASN A 86 -1.88 16.62 -6.38
C ASN A 86 -3.21 17.36 -6.28
N ASP A 87 -3.65 17.96 -7.38
CA ASP A 87 -4.92 18.70 -7.48
C ASP A 87 -5.95 18.02 -8.37
N VAL A 88 -5.60 16.88 -8.98
CA VAL A 88 -6.45 16.21 -10.00
C VAL A 88 -6.67 14.72 -9.76
N VAL A 89 -5.72 14.02 -9.13
CA VAL A 89 -5.76 12.55 -8.98
C VAL A 89 -6.38 12.16 -7.64
N THR A 90 -7.26 11.16 -7.65
CA THR A 90 -7.93 10.63 -6.46
C THR A 90 -7.63 9.14 -6.22
N ALA A 91 -7.18 8.42 -7.25
CA ALA A 91 -6.82 7.01 -7.13
C ALA A 91 -5.73 6.57 -8.12
N THR A 92 -4.83 5.69 -7.67
CA THR A 92 -3.89 4.95 -8.54
C THR A 92 -4.44 3.58 -8.85
N ASP A 93 -3.99 2.97 -9.95
CA ASP A 93 -4.31 1.57 -10.24
C ASP A 93 -3.09 0.65 -10.11
N THR A 94 -3.08 -0.12 -9.03
CA THR A 94 -2.05 -1.13 -8.75
C THR A 94 -2.49 -2.56 -9.14
N ALA A 95 -3.69 -2.76 -9.69
CA ALA A 95 -4.15 -4.10 -10.08
C ALA A 95 -3.39 -4.60 -11.32
N PHE A 96 -3.00 -3.68 -12.21
CA PHE A 96 -2.30 -4.01 -13.45
C PHE A 96 -0.84 -3.55 -13.47
N ALA A 97 -0.48 -2.62 -12.59
CA ALA A 97 0.87 -2.10 -12.47
C ALA A 97 1.38 -2.32 -11.05
N ASN A 98 2.59 -2.88 -10.94
CA ASN A 98 3.09 -3.32 -9.65
C ASN A 98 3.35 -2.16 -8.66
N THR A 99 3.43 -0.89 -9.10
CA THR A 99 3.84 0.23 -8.24
C THR A 99 3.05 1.52 -8.46
N ALA A 100 2.38 2.01 -7.42
CA ALA A 100 1.62 3.27 -7.46
C ALA A 100 2.52 4.51 -7.60
N LEU A 101 3.50 4.64 -6.70
CA LEU A 101 4.42 5.78 -6.66
C LEU A 101 5.88 5.29 -6.74
N THR A 102 6.64 5.84 -7.66
CA THR A 102 8.09 5.59 -7.77
C THR A 102 8.85 6.89 -7.64
N PHE A 103 9.83 6.96 -6.75
CA PHE A 103 10.84 8.02 -6.77
C PHE A 103 12.09 7.46 -7.47
N ALA A 104 12.45 8.01 -8.63
CA ALA A 104 13.56 7.52 -9.43
C ALA A 104 14.92 7.78 -8.73
N SER A 105 15.96 7.05 -9.10
CA SER A 105 17.28 7.14 -8.43
C SER A 105 17.92 8.54 -8.49
N GLY A 106 17.64 9.32 -9.54
CA GLY A 106 18.10 10.70 -9.69
C GLY A 106 17.11 11.77 -9.23
N ALA A 107 16.00 11.39 -8.60
CA ALA A 107 14.95 12.32 -8.18
C ALA A 107 15.45 13.25 -7.06
N GLY A 108 15.05 14.53 -7.13
CA GLY A 108 15.24 15.48 -6.03
C GLY A 108 14.43 15.11 -4.77
N SER A 109 14.51 15.92 -3.72
CA SER A 109 13.74 15.71 -2.48
C SER A 109 12.32 16.23 -2.64
N PHE A 110 11.39 15.36 -3.06
CA PHE A 110 9.99 15.70 -3.25
C PHE A 110 9.21 15.76 -1.94
N THR A 111 8.26 16.69 -1.89
CA THR A 111 7.14 16.71 -0.96
C THR A 111 5.84 16.65 -1.75
N LEU A 112 5.14 15.52 -1.68
CA LEU A 112 3.84 15.33 -2.34
C LEU A 112 2.72 15.78 -1.40
N SER A 113 1.81 16.63 -1.86
CA SER A 113 0.70 17.17 -1.06
C SER A 113 -0.59 17.27 -1.87
N GLY A 114 -1.68 17.78 -1.27
CA GLY A 114 -2.96 17.98 -1.96
C GLY A 114 -3.98 16.86 -1.72
N ASN A 115 -4.74 16.51 -2.76
CA ASN A 115 -5.82 15.53 -2.73
C ASN A 115 -5.34 14.19 -2.20
N ALA A 116 -6.21 13.55 -1.41
CA ALA A 116 -5.97 12.21 -0.91
C ALA A 116 -5.87 11.20 -2.07
N LEU A 117 -4.99 10.22 -1.91
CA LEU A 117 -4.76 9.19 -2.92
C LEU A 117 -5.25 7.83 -2.44
N THR A 118 -6.16 7.24 -3.19
CA THR A 118 -6.60 5.87 -2.98
C THR A 118 -5.62 4.90 -3.66
N ILE A 119 -5.05 3.97 -2.89
CA ILE A 119 -4.03 3.02 -3.35
C ILE A 119 -4.54 1.58 -3.21
N GLY A 120 -4.61 0.89 -4.34
CA GLY A 120 -5.05 -0.49 -4.40
C GLY A 120 -6.37 -0.67 -5.13
N SER A 121 -6.51 -1.78 -5.84
CA SER A 121 -7.72 -2.08 -6.63
C SER A 121 -8.26 -3.50 -6.41
N GLY A 122 -7.84 -4.19 -5.34
CA GLY A 122 -8.36 -5.51 -4.97
C GLY A 122 -7.53 -6.22 -3.90
N GLY A 123 -7.99 -7.40 -3.46
CA GLY A 123 -7.26 -8.29 -2.55
C GLY A 123 -6.09 -9.00 -3.24
N GLY A 124 -5.01 -9.26 -2.52
CA GLY A 124 -3.82 -9.94 -3.05
C GLY A 124 -2.51 -9.45 -2.44
N ALA A 125 -1.44 -10.25 -2.60
CA ALA A 125 -0.09 -9.89 -2.21
C ALA A 125 0.67 -9.24 -3.38
N GLY A 126 1.60 -8.34 -3.07
CA GLY A 126 2.59 -7.84 -4.05
C GLY A 126 2.30 -6.50 -4.71
N GLN A 127 1.24 -5.79 -4.30
CA GLN A 127 1.05 -4.41 -4.74
C GLN A 127 2.08 -3.51 -4.05
N VAL A 128 2.84 -2.72 -4.81
CA VAL A 128 3.79 -1.74 -4.29
C VAL A 128 3.09 -0.39 -4.20
N PHE A 129 2.99 0.13 -2.99
CA PHE A 129 2.58 1.51 -2.78
C PHE A 129 3.70 2.46 -3.19
N VAL A 130 4.90 2.29 -2.61
CA VAL A 130 6.04 3.16 -2.91
C VAL A 130 7.27 2.35 -3.28
N GLN A 131 7.89 2.69 -4.40
CA GLN A 131 9.26 2.32 -4.74
C GLN A 131 10.16 3.55 -4.53
N GLN A 132 11.02 3.48 -3.51
CA GLN A 132 11.97 4.54 -3.16
C GLN A 132 13.36 4.18 -3.69
N ASN A 133 13.74 4.75 -4.85
CA ASN A 133 15.07 4.54 -5.42
C ASN A 133 16.01 5.72 -5.23
N SER A 134 15.49 6.90 -4.88
CA SER A 134 16.30 8.11 -4.72
C SER A 134 17.14 8.03 -3.46
N THR A 135 18.36 8.57 -3.51
CA THR A 135 19.18 8.83 -2.32
C THR A 135 18.67 10.04 -1.53
N SER A 136 17.87 10.91 -2.15
CA SER A 136 17.22 12.03 -1.48
C SER A 136 16.06 11.55 -0.63
N ALA A 137 15.89 12.16 0.55
CA ALA A 137 14.71 11.93 1.37
C ALA A 137 13.44 12.39 0.64
N GLN A 138 12.35 11.63 0.77
CA GLN A 138 11.07 11.92 0.13
C GLN A 138 9.96 12.03 1.18
N THR A 139 9.00 12.90 0.93
CA THR A 139 7.85 13.13 1.82
C THR A 139 6.54 12.98 1.07
N ILE A 140 5.61 12.20 1.61
CA ILE A 140 4.22 12.08 1.17
C ILE A 140 3.34 12.68 2.28
N SER A 141 2.92 13.92 2.07
CA SER A 141 2.07 14.71 2.97
C SER A 141 0.58 14.67 2.60
N LEU A 142 0.23 14.20 1.39
CA LEU A 142 -1.16 13.91 1.05
C LEU A 142 -1.67 12.70 1.85
N ASN A 143 -2.97 12.68 2.15
CA ASN A 143 -3.60 11.54 2.82
C ASN A 143 -3.65 10.34 1.89
N VAL A 144 -3.56 9.14 2.47
CA VAL A 144 -3.58 7.87 1.72
C VAL A 144 -4.73 7.02 2.21
N ASN A 145 -5.57 6.56 1.28
CA ASN A 145 -6.57 5.54 1.58
C ASN A 145 -6.10 4.23 0.94
N LEU A 146 -5.79 3.22 1.74
CA LEU A 146 -5.57 1.89 1.21
C LEU A 146 -6.93 1.30 0.82
N SER A 147 -6.99 0.57 -0.30
CA SER A 147 -8.22 -0.02 -0.84
C SER A 147 -7.95 -1.38 -1.45
N GLY A 148 -8.83 -2.34 -1.22
CA GLY A 148 -8.72 -3.69 -1.79
C GLY A 148 -9.18 -4.78 -0.83
N GLY A 149 -8.99 -4.55 0.47
CA GLY A 149 -9.40 -5.46 1.54
C GLY A 149 -8.50 -6.69 1.60
N SER A 150 -7.84 -6.90 2.74
CA SER A 150 -6.91 -8.02 2.97
C SER A 150 -5.70 -8.07 2.04
N GLY A 151 -5.31 -6.94 1.44
CA GLY A 151 -4.12 -6.80 0.60
C GLY A 151 -2.87 -6.39 1.37
N ASP A 152 -1.70 -6.71 0.80
CA ASP A 152 -0.40 -6.25 1.31
C ASP A 152 0.07 -5.06 0.43
N ARG A 153 0.32 -3.88 1.02
CA ARG A 153 0.78 -2.66 0.33
C ARG A 153 2.24 -2.41 0.65
N SER A 154 3.11 -2.79 -0.29
CA SER A 154 4.54 -2.79 -0.03
C SER A 154 5.19 -1.41 -0.20
N ILE A 155 6.16 -1.14 0.66
CA ILE A 155 7.14 -0.06 0.49
C ILE A 155 8.46 -0.75 0.20
N VAL A 156 9.06 -0.42 -0.93
CA VAL A 156 10.32 -1.02 -1.36
C VAL A 156 11.37 0.07 -1.44
N PHE A 157 12.50 -0.15 -0.80
CA PHE A 157 13.66 0.73 -0.90
C PHE A 157 14.69 0.14 -1.86
N ALA A 158 15.42 0.97 -2.58
CA ALA A 158 16.69 0.57 -3.17
C ALA A 158 17.80 0.60 -2.11
N SER A 159 18.90 -0.12 -2.36
CA SER A 159 20.10 -0.02 -1.53
C SER A 159 20.61 1.43 -1.53
N GLY A 160 20.86 1.98 -0.34
CA GLY A 160 21.33 3.36 -0.16
C GLY A 160 20.27 4.44 -0.42
N ALA A 161 19.00 4.07 -0.58
CA ALA A 161 17.93 5.03 -0.76
C ALA A 161 17.73 5.91 0.49
N GLY A 162 17.29 7.15 0.27
CA GLY A 162 16.94 8.10 1.31
C GLY A 162 15.71 7.67 2.11
N SER A 163 15.46 8.35 3.23
CA SER A 163 14.28 8.08 4.05
C SER A 163 12.98 8.41 3.31
N LEU A 164 11.94 7.64 3.57
CA LEU A 164 10.57 7.94 3.16
C LEU A 164 9.76 8.41 4.36
N THR A 165 9.20 9.61 4.30
CA THR A 165 8.28 10.15 5.30
C THR A 165 6.85 10.07 4.79
N LEU A 166 5.97 9.42 5.55
CA LEU A 166 4.52 9.45 5.38
C LEU A 166 3.94 10.35 6.47
N SER A 167 3.76 11.63 6.14
CA SER A 167 3.25 12.67 7.04
C SER A 167 1.75 12.90 6.91
N GLY A 168 1.16 12.56 5.76
CA GLY A 168 -0.29 12.49 5.61
C GLY A 168 -0.89 11.30 6.38
N ASN A 169 -2.18 11.38 6.68
CA ASN A 169 -2.89 10.31 7.38
C ASN A 169 -3.07 9.11 6.45
N ILE A 170 -2.82 7.90 6.95
CA ILE A 170 -3.08 6.65 6.24
C ILE A 170 -4.32 5.98 6.85
N ASN A 171 -5.32 5.71 6.01
CA ASN A 171 -6.44 4.84 6.34
C ASN A 171 -6.18 3.43 5.79
N PHE A 172 -6.05 2.44 6.67
CA PHE A 172 -5.60 1.10 6.30
C PHE A 172 -6.67 0.19 5.69
N SER A 173 -7.97 0.43 5.94
CA SER A 173 -9.09 -0.25 5.27
C SER A 173 -8.97 -1.80 5.12
N ASN A 174 -8.54 -2.49 6.18
CA ASN A 174 -8.23 -3.92 6.26
C ASN A 174 -7.02 -4.40 5.43
N ASP A 175 -6.10 -3.51 5.08
CA ASP A 175 -4.84 -3.84 4.40
C ASP A 175 -3.63 -3.72 5.36
N TRP A 176 -2.47 -4.22 4.92
CA TRP A 176 -1.19 -3.98 5.59
C TRP A 176 -0.34 -2.99 4.84
N LEU A 177 0.39 -2.15 5.58
CA LEU A 177 1.56 -1.45 5.04
C LEU A 177 2.82 -2.29 5.32
N PHE A 178 3.68 -2.46 4.32
CA PHE A 178 4.67 -3.53 4.34
C PHE A 178 6.03 -3.13 3.74
N PRO A 179 7.04 -2.72 4.53
CA PRO A 179 8.42 -2.67 4.05
C PRO A 179 8.87 -4.06 3.56
N ASN A 180 9.33 -4.16 2.31
CA ASN A 180 9.74 -5.40 1.67
C ASN A 180 11.10 -5.28 0.94
N ALA A 181 11.75 -6.42 0.75
CA ALA A 181 12.95 -6.67 -0.03
C ALA A 181 14.26 -6.06 0.50
N THR A 182 14.30 -4.75 0.78
CA THR A 182 15.54 -4.06 1.22
C THR A 182 15.24 -3.12 2.36
N ALA A 183 16.13 -3.10 3.35
CA ALA A 183 15.98 -2.26 4.52
C ALA A 183 16.08 -0.78 4.12
N GLY A 184 15.23 0.04 4.72
CA GLY A 184 15.25 1.49 4.55
C GLY A 184 14.79 2.18 5.83
N THR A 185 14.76 3.52 5.78
CA THR A 185 14.18 4.34 6.84
C THR A 185 12.78 4.79 6.45
N LEU A 186 11.78 4.30 7.16
CA LEU A 186 10.37 4.70 7.02
C LEU A 186 9.98 5.54 8.23
N ILE A 187 9.47 6.75 7.99
CA ILE A 187 9.02 7.67 9.02
C ILE A 187 7.50 7.79 8.92
N LEU A 188 6.77 7.34 9.93
CA LEU A 188 5.33 7.53 10.03
C LEU A 188 5.04 8.71 10.95
N SER A 189 4.43 9.76 10.41
CA SER A 189 4.10 10.97 11.19
C SER A 189 2.61 11.33 11.14
N GLY A 190 1.85 10.77 10.20
CA GLY A 190 0.40 10.98 10.12
C GLY A 190 -0.36 10.41 11.32
N ALA A 191 -1.60 10.88 11.50
CA ALA A 191 -2.56 10.29 12.43
C ALA A 191 -3.30 9.15 11.72
N ASN A 192 -2.71 7.96 11.78
CA ASN A 192 -3.16 6.81 11.01
C ASN A 192 -4.46 6.21 11.58
N SER A 193 -5.27 5.58 10.74
CA SER A 193 -6.58 5.07 11.11
C SER A 193 -6.97 3.82 10.32
N GLY A 194 -8.14 3.30 10.61
CA GLY A 194 -8.70 2.13 9.93
C GLY A 194 -8.03 0.83 10.35
N ASP A 195 -8.79 -0.24 10.14
CA ASP A 195 -8.36 -1.57 10.50
C ASP A 195 -7.24 -2.01 9.54
N GLY A 196 -6.29 -2.79 10.02
CA GLY A 196 -5.33 -3.55 9.24
C GLY A 196 -5.77 -5.00 9.15
N LYS A 197 -5.15 -5.75 8.24
CA LYS A 197 -5.42 -7.17 8.03
C LYS A 197 -5.06 -8.02 9.26
N ALA A 198 -5.83 -9.07 9.55
CA ALA A 198 -5.50 -10.01 10.62
C ALA A 198 -4.25 -10.85 10.33
N PRO A 199 -3.29 -10.97 11.27
CA PRO A 199 -2.15 -11.87 11.10
C PRO A 199 -2.64 -13.32 11.16
N THR A 200 -2.31 -14.10 10.14
CA THR A 200 -2.66 -15.53 10.06
C THR A 200 -1.84 -16.40 11.01
N ALA A 201 -0.76 -15.87 11.60
CA ALA A 201 0.14 -16.55 12.53
C ALA A 201 0.18 -15.78 13.86
N GLY A 202 -0.04 -16.46 14.99
CA GLY A 202 0.10 -15.88 16.33
C GLY A 202 -1.10 -15.96 17.28
N GLY A 203 -2.12 -16.76 16.98
CA GLY A 203 -3.12 -17.15 17.98
C GLY A 203 -4.23 -16.14 18.27
N ILE A 204 -4.34 -15.05 17.49
CA ILE A 204 -5.50 -14.15 17.57
C ILE A 204 -6.56 -14.59 16.55
N THR A 205 -7.12 -15.79 16.77
CA THR A 205 -8.32 -16.23 16.04
C THR A 205 -9.33 -16.86 16.99
N ALA A 206 -10.17 -16.02 17.59
CA ALA A 206 -11.63 -16.19 17.75
C ALA A 206 -12.23 -14.90 18.35
N GLY A 207 -13.17 -14.27 17.64
CA GLY A 207 -13.88 -13.04 18.05
C GLY A 207 -13.44 -11.77 17.28
N THR A 208 -14.33 -10.78 17.23
CA THR A 208 -14.27 -9.46 16.55
C THR A 208 -13.11 -8.56 17.02
N ASN A 209 -11.86 -9.01 16.91
CA ASN A 209 -10.68 -8.21 17.21
C ASN A 209 -10.41 -7.22 16.06
N THR A 210 -10.19 -5.94 16.39
CA THR A 210 -9.96 -4.84 15.44
C THR A 210 -8.51 -4.40 15.53
N MET A 211 -7.67 -4.72 14.54
CA MET A 211 -6.29 -4.24 14.57
C MET A 211 -6.21 -2.93 13.81
N ASN A 212 -5.82 -1.82 14.43
CA ASN A 212 -5.73 -0.52 13.77
C ASN A 212 -4.31 -0.30 13.23
N ALA A 213 -4.19 0.25 12.02
CA ALA A 213 -2.93 0.74 11.45
C ALA A 213 -1.72 -0.21 11.61
N MET A 214 -1.83 -1.41 11.03
CA MET A 214 -0.80 -2.44 11.12
C MET A 214 0.28 -2.31 10.04
N MET A 215 1.53 -2.29 10.48
CA MET A 215 2.66 -2.58 9.63
C MET A 215 3.14 -4.00 9.82
N ARG A 216 3.54 -4.65 8.73
CA ARG A 216 4.33 -5.89 8.79
C ARG A 216 5.75 -5.59 8.33
N ASN A 217 6.76 -6.08 9.04
CA ASN A 217 8.16 -5.97 8.63
C ASN A 217 8.74 -7.37 8.40
N ASN A 218 9.11 -7.68 7.15
CA ASN A 218 9.81 -8.92 6.79
C ASN A 218 11.27 -8.67 6.40
N VAL A 219 11.82 -7.49 6.72
CA VAL A 219 13.17 -7.12 6.32
C VAL A 219 14.00 -6.78 7.55
N ALA A 220 15.12 -7.49 7.72
CA ALA A 220 16.00 -7.23 8.85
C ALA A 220 16.68 -5.86 8.70
N GLY A 221 16.70 -5.09 9.79
CA GLY A 221 17.41 -3.80 9.83
C GLY A 221 16.60 -2.62 9.29
N THR A 222 15.34 -2.80 8.91
CA THR A 222 14.40 -1.69 8.65
C THR A 222 14.41 -0.72 9.83
N ASN A 223 14.56 0.57 9.56
CA ASN A 223 14.45 1.62 10.56
C ASN A 223 13.08 2.27 10.48
N LEU A 224 12.23 2.00 11.47
CA LEU A 224 10.95 2.64 11.62
C LEU A 224 11.06 3.80 12.60
N VAL A 225 10.69 4.99 12.15
CA VAL A 225 10.67 6.20 12.98
C VAL A 225 9.23 6.62 13.23
N LEU A 226 8.88 6.80 14.50
CA LEU A 226 7.59 7.32 14.94
C LEU A 226 7.68 8.84 15.06
N GLY A 227 7.05 9.53 14.11
CA GLY A 227 7.01 10.99 14.03
C GLY A 227 5.93 11.64 14.88
N SER A 228 4.88 10.88 15.24
CA SER A 228 3.76 11.36 16.07
C SER A 228 3.25 10.27 17.02
N ASP A 229 2.49 10.68 18.03
CA ASP A 229 1.84 9.75 18.98
C ASP A 229 0.76 8.87 18.32
N PHE A 230 0.30 9.30 17.14
CA PHE A 230 -0.74 8.63 16.34
C PHE A 230 -0.16 7.90 15.12
N ALA A 231 1.16 7.78 15.02
CA ALA A 231 1.86 7.15 13.89
C ALA A 231 1.47 5.67 13.68
N LEU A 232 1.10 4.97 14.77
CA LEU A 232 0.57 3.60 14.72
C LEU A 232 -0.95 3.57 14.95
N GLY A 233 -1.61 4.71 14.78
CA GLY A 233 -3.05 4.90 14.86
C GLY A 233 -3.64 5.15 16.26
N ASN A 234 -4.90 5.62 16.26
CA ASN A 234 -5.63 6.02 17.47
C ASN A 234 -6.05 4.84 18.37
N SER A 235 -6.27 5.13 19.65
CA SER A 235 -6.73 4.16 20.65
C SER A 235 -8.14 3.66 20.36
N GLY A 236 -8.30 2.35 20.13
CA GLY A 236 -9.59 1.65 20.24
C GLY A 236 -9.84 1.11 21.65
N SER A 237 -11.00 0.50 21.90
CA SER A 237 -11.34 -0.26 23.12
C SER A 237 -11.34 -1.77 22.82
N GLY A 238 -10.95 -2.63 23.78
CA GLY A 238 -10.93 -4.07 23.51
C GLY A 238 -10.17 -4.95 24.52
N SER A 239 -10.58 -6.22 24.65
CA SER A 239 -9.96 -7.25 25.51
C SER A 239 -9.60 -8.52 24.73
N ALA A 240 -8.34 -8.96 24.83
CA ALA A 240 -7.84 -10.16 24.12
C ALA A 240 -8.52 -11.44 24.60
N ALA A 241 -8.76 -11.55 25.92
CA ALA A 241 -9.45 -12.69 26.52
C ALA A 241 -10.93 -12.77 26.13
N ALA A 242 -11.54 -11.65 25.74
CA ALA A 242 -12.93 -11.58 25.29
C ALA A 242 -13.07 -11.63 23.76
N GLY A 243 -11.98 -11.82 23.01
CA GLY A 243 -12.00 -11.77 21.54
C GLY A 243 -12.41 -10.41 20.96
N THR A 244 -12.20 -9.32 21.72
CA THR A 244 -12.51 -7.94 21.33
C THR A 244 -11.29 -7.03 21.38
N ALA A 245 -10.09 -7.56 21.57
CA ALA A 245 -8.86 -6.77 21.61
C ALA A 245 -8.76 -5.90 20.36
N SER A 246 -8.51 -4.61 20.61
CA SER A 246 -8.01 -3.74 19.58
C SER A 246 -6.49 -3.69 19.72
N LEU A 247 -5.75 -3.95 18.65
CA LEU A 247 -4.28 -3.96 18.65
C LEU A 247 -3.78 -2.92 17.64
N ARG A 248 -2.52 -2.50 17.75
CA ARG A 248 -1.90 -1.63 16.76
C ARG A 248 -0.41 -1.85 16.64
N GLY A 249 0.19 -1.38 15.56
CA GLY A 249 1.65 -1.33 15.45
C GLY A 249 2.24 -2.33 14.49
N VAL A 250 3.32 -3.01 14.90
CA VAL A 250 4.32 -3.57 13.97
C VAL A 250 4.53 -5.07 14.15
N VAL A 251 3.96 -5.86 13.24
CA VAL A 251 4.27 -7.29 13.12
C VAL A 251 5.68 -7.45 12.55
N ALA A 252 6.67 -7.57 13.43
CA ALA A 252 8.07 -7.77 13.08
C ALA A 252 8.40 -9.24 12.86
N ASN A 253 8.27 -9.71 11.61
CA ASN A 253 8.74 -11.03 11.18
C ASN A 253 10.26 -11.09 11.05
N GLN A 254 10.95 -9.95 10.97
CA GLN A 254 12.40 -9.79 11.07
C GLN A 254 12.73 -8.63 12.02
N GLN A 255 13.96 -8.55 12.50
CA GLN A 255 14.42 -7.45 13.36
C GLN A 255 14.10 -6.08 12.76
N VAL A 256 13.36 -5.26 13.52
CA VAL A 256 13.14 -3.84 13.22
C VAL A 256 13.88 -2.97 14.24
N LYS A 257 14.43 -1.85 13.76
CA LYS A 257 14.90 -0.76 14.61
C LYS A 257 13.77 0.26 14.74
N VAL A 258 13.40 0.60 15.96
CA VAL A 258 12.36 1.58 16.25
C VAL A 258 13.01 2.81 16.87
N SER A 259 12.63 4.00 16.41
CA SER A 259 13.04 5.26 17.02
C SER A 259 11.90 6.26 16.99
N THR A 260 12.06 7.37 17.70
CA THR A 260 11.14 8.51 17.64
C THR A 260 11.84 9.69 16.97
N THR A 261 11.07 10.64 16.45
CA THR A 261 11.59 11.99 16.19
C THR A 261 12.00 12.66 17.52
N ASN A 262 12.67 13.82 17.45
CA ASN A 262 13.36 14.54 18.56
C ASN A 262 12.46 15.02 19.73
N ALA A 263 11.41 14.28 20.07
CA ALA A 263 10.58 14.48 21.22
C ALA A 263 10.08 13.12 21.71
N GLU A 264 9.74 13.05 22.99
CA GLU A 264 9.04 11.91 23.56
C GLU A 264 7.83 11.52 22.70
N LYS A 265 7.58 10.21 22.62
CA LYS A 265 6.37 9.67 22.02
C LYS A 265 5.62 8.83 23.02
N ILE A 266 4.33 9.07 23.12
CA ILE A 266 3.45 8.40 24.06
C ILE A 266 2.40 7.63 23.27
N LEU A 267 2.59 6.33 23.16
CA LEU A 267 1.62 5.43 22.55
C LEU A 267 0.64 4.94 23.62
N THR A 268 -0.26 5.81 24.07
CA THR A 268 -1.25 5.49 25.13
C THR A 268 -2.29 4.47 24.65
N GLY A 269 -2.57 3.45 25.46
CA GLY A 269 -3.85 2.75 25.41
C GLY A 269 -3.95 1.45 24.60
N LYS A 270 -2.93 0.96 23.88
CA LYS A 270 -2.94 -0.38 23.21
C LYS A 270 -1.57 -1.04 23.09
N ALA A 271 -1.59 -2.38 22.95
CA ALA A 271 -0.43 -3.22 22.84
C ALA A 271 0.25 -3.13 21.46
N VAL A 272 1.58 -2.99 21.43
CA VAL A 272 2.39 -3.27 20.24
C VAL A 272 2.53 -4.80 20.14
N ASP A 273 2.06 -5.36 19.03
CA ASP A 273 2.23 -6.78 18.72
C ASP A 273 3.54 -6.98 17.95
N ALA A 274 4.47 -7.77 18.47
CA ALA A 274 5.74 -8.08 17.84
C ALA A 274 5.96 -9.59 17.83
N ILE A 275 5.99 -10.20 16.63
CA ILE A 275 5.74 -11.64 16.50
C ILE A 275 6.99 -12.53 16.37
N ALA A 276 8.20 -12.05 16.03
CA ALA A 276 9.25 -13.03 15.72
C ALA A 276 10.70 -12.74 16.13
N HIS A 277 11.10 -11.54 16.54
CA HIS A 277 12.54 -11.23 16.74
C HIS A 277 12.78 -10.14 17.80
N ASN A 278 14.01 -10.12 18.35
CA ASN A 278 14.50 -9.03 19.20
C ASN A 278 14.50 -7.71 18.42
N ASN A 279 13.66 -6.77 18.84
CA ASN A 279 13.58 -5.43 18.26
C ASN A 279 14.47 -4.47 19.04
N THR A 280 15.04 -3.49 18.37
CA THR A 280 15.96 -2.54 19.00
C THR A 280 15.34 -1.16 19.01
N TYR A 281 15.28 -0.53 20.18
CA TYR A 281 14.99 0.88 20.25
C TYR A 281 16.29 1.66 20.02
N THR A 282 16.31 2.58 19.06
CA THR A 282 17.50 3.38 18.71
C THR A 282 17.27 4.89 18.84
N GLY A 283 16.11 5.30 19.38
CA GLY A 283 15.77 6.72 19.56
C GLY A 283 16.50 7.35 20.74
N THR A 284 16.81 8.64 20.63
CA THR A 284 17.42 9.44 21.70
C THR A 284 16.39 10.01 22.68
N SER A 285 15.14 10.16 22.25
CA SER A 285 14.02 10.57 23.10
C SER A 285 13.35 9.35 23.75
N ASN A 286 12.42 9.57 24.69
CA ASN A 286 11.69 8.48 25.33
C ASN A 286 10.57 7.93 24.43
N LEU A 287 10.33 6.63 24.53
CA LEU A 287 9.16 5.97 23.96
C LEU A 287 8.37 5.33 25.10
N THR A 288 7.14 5.79 25.31
CA THR A 288 6.22 5.21 26.29
C THR A 288 5.20 4.35 25.55
N ILE A 289 5.09 3.08 25.91
CA ILE A 289 4.21 2.10 25.28
C ILE A 289 3.23 1.57 26.33
N GLY A 290 1.93 1.72 26.11
CA GLY A 290 0.95 1.33 27.14
C GLY A 290 0.84 -0.17 27.43
N ASN A 291 1.15 -1.07 26.48
CA ASN A 291 1.18 -2.52 26.67
C ASN A 291 2.06 -3.18 25.59
N ILE A 292 2.54 -4.40 25.80
CA ILE A 292 3.14 -5.25 24.75
C ILE A 292 2.35 -6.56 24.68
N TYR A 293 2.07 -7.02 23.46
CA TYR A 293 1.60 -8.37 23.22
C TYR A 293 2.72 -9.18 22.56
N ALA A 294 3.08 -10.29 23.18
CA ALA A 294 4.17 -11.16 22.77
C ALA A 294 3.60 -12.51 22.35
N VAL A 295 3.80 -12.89 21.08
CA VAL A 295 3.36 -14.19 20.56
C VAL A 295 4.37 -15.32 20.83
N ILE A 296 5.64 -14.97 21.06
CA ILE A 296 6.71 -15.90 21.42
C ILE A 296 7.47 -15.41 22.66
N SER A 297 8.09 -16.35 23.40
CA SER A 297 8.88 -16.04 24.59
C SER A 297 10.18 -15.30 24.24
N ASN A 298 10.53 -14.30 25.05
CA ASN A 298 11.64 -13.33 24.91
C ASN A 298 11.45 -12.26 23.84
N LEU A 299 10.93 -11.11 24.27
CA LEU A 299 10.96 -9.85 23.54
C LEU A 299 11.84 -8.87 24.31
N ASP A 300 13.14 -8.88 23.99
CA ASP A 300 14.06 -7.87 24.50
C ASP A 300 13.95 -6.61 23.63
N PHE A 301 13.50 -5.50 24.22
CA PHE A 301 13.78 -4.16 23.70
C PHE A 301 15.17 -3.76 24.18
N ILE A 302 16.16 -3.86 23.29
CA ILE A 302 17.49 -3.33 23.58
C ILE A 302 17.38 -1.81 23.46
N ALA A 303 17.46 -1.09 24.58
CA ALA A 303 17.46 0.36 24.63
C ALA A 303 18.90 0.91 24.59
N PRO A 304 19.14 2.09 23.97
CA PRO A 304 20.45 2.71 23.97
C PRO A 304 20.77 3.32 25.34
N THR A 305 21.99 3.84 25.50
CA THR A 305 22.39 4.62 26.69
C THR A 305 21.71 6.00 26.78
N THR A 306 21.02 6.42 25.72
CA THR A 306 20.21 7.65 25.63
C THR A 306 18.84 7.30 25.06
N GLY A 307 17.77 7.85 25.65
CA GLY A 307 16.39 7.40 25.39
C GLY A 307 16.06 6.10 26.13
N ARG A 308 14.83 5.98 26.62
CA ARG A 308 14.34 4.76 27.30
C ARG A 308 12.96 4.35 26.78
N VAL A 309 12.71 3.05 26.80
CA VAL A 309 11.37 2.49 26.61
C VAL A 309 10.73 2.34 28.00
N THR A 310 9.56 2.91 28.19
CA THR A 310 8.77 2.78 29.43
C THR A 310 7.45 2.06 29.11
N PHE A 311 7.05 1.13 29.97
CA PHE A 311 5.81 0.36 29.89
C PHE A 311 4.79 0.89 30.89
#